data_AF-A0A6B3H677-F1
#
_entry.id   AF-A0A6B3H677-F1
#
_cell.length_a   1.000
_cell.length_b   1.000
_cell.length_c   1.000
_cell.angle_alpha   90.00
_cell.angle_beta   90.00
_cell.angle_gamma   90.00
#
_symmetry.space_group_name_H-M   'P 1'
#
loop_
_entity.id
_entity.type
_entity.pdbx_description
1 polymer ?
#
loop_
_entity_poly.entity_id
_entity_poly.type
_entity_poly.pdbx_seq_one_letter_code
_entity_poly.pdbx_strand_id
1 'polypeptide(L)'
;SKLIDGAVKDLTTITGQKPAVTKARKSIAQFKLREGQPIGCHVTLRGDRMWEFLDRTLSLALPRIRDFRGLSPKQFDGRGNYT
;
A
#
# COMPACT_ATOMS: atom_id res chain seq x y z
N SER A 1 0.49 18.38 3.88
CA SER A 1 0.61 17.57 5.12
C SER A 1 -0.65 16.77 5.42
N LYS A 2 -1.85 17.39 5.50
CA LYS A 2 -3.10 16.70 5.90
C LYS A 2 -3.46 15.42 5.13
N LEU A 3 -3.17 15.33 3.84
CA LEU A 3 -3.49 14.15 3.02
C LEU A 3 -2.67 12.91 3.43
N ILE A 4 -1.39 13.10 3.75
CA ILE A 4 -0.52 12.01 4.19
C ILE A 4 -0.92 11.56 5.59
N ASP A 5 -1.32 12.49 6.46
CA ASP A 5 -1.78 12.15 7.81
C ASP A 5 -3.04 11.25 7.75
N GLY A 6 -3.96 11.53 6.81
CA GLY A 6 -5.11 10.67 6.52
C GLY A 6 -4.70 9.27 6.04
N ALA A 7 -3.84 9.20 5.02
CA ALA A 7 -3.34 7.93 4.49
C ALA A 7 -2.59 7.10 5.56
N VAL A 8 -1.85 7.77 6.45
CA VAL A 8 -1.17 7.13 7.58
C VAL A 8 -2.19 6.50 8.55
N LYS A 9 -3.27 7.23 8.87
CA LYS A 9 -4.33 6.74 9.74
C LYS A 9 -5.05 5.54 9.14
N ASP A 10 -5.37 5.59 7.85
CA ASP A 10 -6.08 4.52 7.15
C ASP A 10 -5.24 3.24 7.10
N LEU A 11 -3.97 3.34 6.67
CA LEU A 11 -3.06 2.19 6.65
C LEU A 11 -2.79 1.63 8.05
N THR A 12 -2.71 2.48 9.07
CA THR A 12 -2.56 2.02 10.46
C THR A 12 -3.77 1.20 10.88
N THR A 13 -4.98 1.66 10.54
CA THR A 13 -6.23 0.97 10.88
C THR A 13 -6.37 -0.36 10.14
N ILE A 14 -6.02 -0.39 8.85
CA ILE A 14 -6.12 -1.58 7.99
C ILE A 14 -5.09 -2.63 8.39
N THR A 15 -3.82 -2.23 8.54
CA THR A 15 -2.70 -3.16 8.69
C THR A 15 -2.31 -3.43 10.15
N GLY A 16 -2.79 -2.63 11.10
CA GLY A 16 -2.37 -2.70 12.50
C GLY A 16 -0.93 -2.22 12.76
N GLN A 17 -0.27 -1.62 11.77
CA GLN A 17 1.10 -1.13 11.85
C GLN A 17 1.17 0.32 11.39
N LYS A 18 1.87 1.17 12.16
CA LYS A 18 2.14 2.55 11.74
C LYS A 18 3.02 2.55 10.48
N PRO A 19 2.56 3.12 9.35
CA PRO A 19 3.32 3.15 8.11
C PRO A 19 4.50 4.13 8.18
N ALA A 20 5.52 3.83 7.39
CA ALA A 20 6.64 4.73 7.17
C ALA A 20 6.28 5.75 6.08
N VAL A 21 6.48 7.04 6.38
CA VAL A 21 6.29 8.13 5.41
C VAL A 21 7.48 8.18 4.46
N THR A 22 7.19 8.07 3.18
CA THR A 22 8.18 8.12 2.09
C THR A 22 8.38 9.56 1.65
N LYS A 23 9.64 10.01 1.61
CA LYS A 23 10.04 11.32 1.10
C LYS A 23 10.50 11.21 -0.35
N ALA A 24 10.27 12.27 -1.12
CA ALA A 24 10.73 12.38 -2.49
C ALA A 24 12.27 12.36 -2.55
N ARG A 25 12.83 11.51 -3.40
CA ARG A 25 14.29 11.40 -3.62
C ARG A 25 14.83 12.42 -4.62
N LYS A 26 13.96 12.99 -5.47
CA LYS A 26 14.33 13.91 -6.54
C LYS A 26 13.28 15.01 -6.65
N SER A 27 13.71 16.18 -7.09
CA SER A 27 12.81 17.27 -7.47
C SER A 27 12.32 17.06 -8.91
N ILE A 28 11.01 17.14 -9.14
CA ILE A 28 10.40 16.97 -10.47
C ILE A 28 9.38 18.10 -10.68
N ALA A 29 9.70 19.02 -11.59
CA ALA A 29 8.92 20.25 -11.80
C ALA A 29 7.48 19.99 -12.26
N GLN A 30 7.26 19.02 -13.16
CA GLN A 30 5.93 18.68 -13.67
C GLN A 30 4.95 18.26 -12.56
N PHE A 31 5.45 17.54 -11.55
CA PHE A 31 4.66 17.14 -10.38
C PHE A 31 4.67 18.18 -9.26
N LYS A 32 5.33 19.33 -9.46
CA LYS A 32 5.55 20.38 -8.45
C LYS A 32 6.18 19.83 -7.17
N LEU A 33 7.02 18.80 -7.32
CA LEU A 33 7.62 18.05 -6.22
C LEU A 33 9.05 18.53 -5.97
N ARG A 34 9.39 18.77 -4.70
CA ARG A 34 10.76 19.04 -4.26
C ARG A 34 11.32 17.86 -3.48
N GLU A 35 12.62 17.64 -3.57
CA GLU A 35 13.33 16.64 -2.78
C GLU A 35 13.07 16.82 -1.28
N GLY A 36 12.97 15.69 -0.56
CA GLY A 36 12.68 15.66 0.87
C GLY A 36 11.21 15.86 1.23
N GLN A 37 10.36 16.28 0.29
CA GLN A 37 8.92 16.44 0.56
C GLN A 37 8.26 15.07 0.80
N PRO A 38 7.41 14.93 1.82
CA PRO A 38 6.56 13.75 1.99
C PRO A 38 5.67 13.55 0.75
N ILE A 39 5.72 12.38 0.13
CA ILE A 39 4.97 12.06 -1.09
C ILE A 39 4.04 10.85 -0.93
N GLY A 40 4.29 9.98 0.05
CA GLY A 40 3.43 8.83 0.31
C GLY A 40 3.78 8.13 1.61
N CYS A 41 3.20 6.96 1.82
CA CYS A 41 3.48 6.10 2.96
C CYS A 41 3.37 4.64 2.56
N HIS A 42 4.10 3.76 3.24
CA HIS A 42 4.09 2.33 2.98
C HIS A 42 4.24 1.53 4.28
N VAL A 43 3.82 0.26 4.24
CA VAL A 43 4.00 -0.71 5.31
C VAL A 43 4.71 -1.92 4.72
N THR A 44 5.59 -2.54 5.50
CA THR A 44 6.10 -3.88 5.17
C THR A 44 5.68 -4.82 6.29
N LEU A 45 4.88 -5.83 5.93
CA LEU A 45 4.38 -6.84 6.84
C LEU A 45 5.24 -8.10 6.71
N ARG A 46 5.61 -8.70 7.84
CA ARG A 46 6.38 -9.95 7.94
C ARG A 46 5.88 -10.75 9.14
N GLY A 47 6.11 -12.07 9.14
CA GLY A 47 5.67 -12.97 10.21
C GLY A 47 4.15 -13.03 10.31
N ASP A 48 3.63 -13.22 11.53
CA ASP A 48 2.20 -13.47 11.78
C ASP A 48 1.29 -12.36 11.25
N ARG A 49 1.69 -11.09 11.41
CA ARG A 49 0.94 -9.94 10.89
C ARG A 49 0.73 -9.97 9.37
N MET A 50 1.69 -10.52 8.63
CA MET A 50 1.54 -10.68 7.17
C MET A 50 0.45 -11.72 6.85
N TRP A 51 0.47 -12.85 7.56
CA TRP A 51 -0.51 -13.92 7.36
C TRP A 51 -1.92 -13.49 7.75
N GLU A 52 -2.09 -12.81 8.89
CA GLU A 52 -3.39 -12.25 9.30
C GLU A 52 -3.91 -11.19 8.33
N PHE A 53 -3.02 -10.36 7.78
CA PHE A 53 -3.42 -9.38 6.77
C PHE A 53 -3.82 -10.08 5.46
N LEU A 54 -3.08 -11.10 5.03
CA LEU A 54 -3.40 -11.88 3.84
C LEU A 54 -4.75 -12.58 3.97
N ASP A 55 -4.99 -13.26 5.10
CA ASP A 55 -6.26 -13.91 5.39
C ASP A 55 -7.43 -12.92 5.28
N ARG A 56 -7.38 -11.80 6.00
CA ARG A 56 -8.40 -10.75 5.91
C ARG A 56 -8.54 -10.17 4.50
N THR A 57 -7.45 -10.07 3.75
CA THR A 57 -7.51 -9.59 2.36
C THR A 57 -8.31 -10.55 1.49
N LEU A 58 -8.02 -11.84 1.58
CA LEU A 58 -8.65 -12.88 0.76
C LEU A 58 -10.10 -13.16 1.20
N SER A 59 -10.35 -13.29 2.50
CA SER A 59 -11.64 -13.72 3.05
C SER A 59 -12.64 -12.59 3.19
N LEU A 60 -12.17 -11.35 3.40
CA LEU A 60 -13.04 -10.20 3.70
C LEU A 60 -12.98 -9.11 2.62
N ALA A 61 -11.78 -8.68 2.22
CA ALA A 61 -11.64 -7.50 1.38
C ALA A 61 -11.99 -7.78 -0.10
N LEU A 62 -11.41 -8.84 -0.69
CA LEU A 62 -11.63 -9.16 -2.12
C LEU A 62 -13.11 -9.42 -2.46
N PRO A 63 -13.87 -10.21 -1.68
CA PRO A 63 -15.28 -10.47 -1.99
C PRO A 63 -16.17 -9.22 -1.91
N ARG A 64 -15.72 -8.16 -1.21
CA ARG A 64 -16.44 -6.89 -1.07
C ARG A 64 -16.13 -5.90 -2.19
N ILE A 65 -15.23 -6.22 -3.12
CA ILE A 65 -14.95 -5.38 -4.28
C ILE A 65 -16.16 -5.43 -5.22
N ARG A 66 -16.65 -4.25 -5.61
CA ARG A 66 -17.76 -4.13 -6.56
C ARG A 66 -17.35 -4.74 -7.90
N ASP A 67 -18.23 -5.59 -8.45
CA ASP A 67 -18.03 -6.29 -9.73
C ASP A 67 -16.73 -7.11 -9.80
N PHE A 68 -16.36 -7.77 -8.71
CA PHE A 68 -15.15 -8.59 -8.65
C PHE A 68 -15.21 -9.80 -9.59
N ARG A 69 -14.26 -9.90 -10.53
CA ARG A 69 -14.15 -11.00 -11.52
C ARG A 69 -12.95 -11.91 -11.27
N GLY A 70 -12.35 -11.84 -10.09
CA GLY A 70 -11.10 -12.53 -9.78
C GLY A 70 -9.85 -11.69 -10.07
N LEU A 71 -8.70 -12.25 -9.70
CA LEU A 71 -7.38 -11.64 -9.89
C LEU A 71 -6.74 -12.12 -11.21
N SER A 72 -5.96 -11.25 -11.86
CA SER A 72 -5.34 -11.57 -13.15
C SER A 72 -4.07 -12.41 -12.96
N PRO A 73 -3.95 -13.59 -13.57
CA PRO A 73 -2.72 -14.39 -13.48
C PRO A 73 -1.55 -13.77 -14.27
N LYS A 74 -1.76 -12.66 -14.98
CA LYS A 74 -0.72 -11.98 -15.78
C LYS A 74 0.07 -10.93 -14.98
N GLN A 75 -0.25 -10.70 -13.71
CA GLN A 75 0.38 -9.67 -12.88
C GLN A 75 1.68 -10.11 -12.20
N PHE A 76 2.21 -11.29 -12.55
CA PHE A 76 3.52 -11.73 -12.07
C PHE A 76 4.67 -11.05 -12.83
N ASP A 77 5.74 -10.72 -12.11
CA ASP A 77 6.96 -10.07 -12.65
C ASP A 77 7.94 -11.04 -13.36
N GLY A 78 7.58 -12.31 -13.53
CA GLY A 78 8.44 -13.36 -14.08
C GLY A 78 9.45 -13.95 -13.10
N ARG A 79 9.55 -13.41 -11.87
CA ARG A 79 10.36 -13.94 -10.76
C ARG A 79 9.53 -14.50 -9.60
N GLY A 80 8.21 -14.57 -9.80
CA GLY A 80 7.27 -15.10 -8.82
C GLY A 80 6.70 -14.05 -7.85
N ASN A 81 6.95 -12.76 -8.06
CA ASN A 81 6.31 -11.72 -7.27
C ASN A 81 5.03 -11.24 -7.98
N TYR A 82 3.96 -11.08 -7.21
CA TYR A 82 2.67 -10.58 -7.67
C TYR A 82 2.45 -9.16 -7.13
N THR A 83 1.91 -8.24 -7.96
CA THR A 83 1.59 -6.87 -7.53
C THR A 83 0.27 -6.40 -8.13
#